data_AF-A0A9X2MBX6-F1
#
_entry.id   AF-A0A9X2MBX6-F1
#
_cell.length_a   1.000
_cell.length_b   1.000
_cell.length_c   1.000
_cell.angle_alpha   90.00
_cell.angle_beta   90.00
_cell.angle_gamma   90.00
#
_symmetry.space_group_name_H-M   'P 1'
#
loop_
_entity.id
_entity.type
_entity.pdbx_description
1 polymer ?
#
loop_
_entity_poly.entity_id
_entity_poly.type
_entity_poly.pdbx_seq_one_letter_code
_entity_poly.pdbx_strand_id
1 'polypeptide(L)'
;MRLEFDLYKVEDIGKNLEGFIQKGEFIVVGELMVDNEEYFMCHTITDGIKLIDGVNIQDFSYRLPKNYFKKTGESVELDIPKNYLTLDIIEDIQRLN
;
A
#
# COMPACT_ATOMS: atom_id res chain seq x y z
N MET A 1 -0.89 -0.27 16.57
CA MET A 1 0.53 0.08 16.50
C MET A 1 0.62 1.23 15.53
N ARG A 2 1.20 2.35 15.97
CA ARG A 2 1.41 3.50 15.12
C ARG A 2 2.57 3.23 14.18
N LEU A 3 2.33 3.39 12.89
CA LEU A 3 3.29 3.23 11.80
C LEU A 3 3.20 4.45 10.90
N GLU A 4 4.35 4.94 10.45
CA GLU A 4 4.45 6.03 9.49
C GLU A 4 4.54 5.47 8.08
N PHE A 5 3.82 6.08 7.15
CA PHE A 5 3.79 5.71 5.74
C PHE A 5 4.01 6.91 4.85
N ASP A 6 4.94 6.80 3.91
CA ASP A 6 5.06 7.69 2.78
C ASP A 6 3.81 7.58 1.90
N LEU A 7 3.31 8.74 1.46
CA LEU A 7 2.21 8.83 0.53
C LEU A 7 2.71 8.80 -0.90
N TYR A 8 2.04 7.98 -1.72
CA TYR A 8 2.31 7.86 -3.14
C TYR A 8 1.08 8.26 -3.94
N LYS A 9 1.31 8.89 -5.10
CA LYS A 9 0.29 9.12 -6.13
C LYS A 9 0.55 8.21 -7.31
N VAL A 10 -0.52 7.74 -7.93
CA VAL A 10 -0.43 6.91 -9.14
C VAL A 10 -0.79 7.78 -10.34
N GLU A 11 0.18 8.03 -11.23
CA GLU A 11 0.03 9.00 -12.34
C GLU A 11 -0.53 8.35 -13.62
N ASP A 12 -0.23 7.07 -13.86
CA ASP A 12 -0.69 6.33 -15.04
C ASP A 12 -1.19 4.93 -14.65
N ILE A 13 -2.48 4.86 -14.33
CA ILE A 13 -3.15 3.61 -13.94
C ILE A 13 -3.52 2.76 -15.18
N GLY A 14 -3.36 3.27 -16.40
CA GLY A 14 -3.89 2.64 -17.60
C GLY A 14 -5.43 2.63 -17.63
N LYS A 15 -6.03 2.82 -18.82
CA LYS A 15 -7.49 3.01 -18.98
C LYS A 15 -8.37 1.88 -18.41
N ASN A 16 -7.83 0.67 -18.29
CA ASN A 16 -8.58 -0.49 -17.81
C ASN A 16 -8.78 -0.49 -16.29
N LEU A 17 -7.94 0.24 -15.55
CA LEU A 17 -7.96 0.27 -14.09
C LEU A 17 -8.56 1.58 -13.53
N GLU A 18 -8.78 2.60 -14.38
CA GLU A 18 -9.38 3.89 -13.99
C GLU A 18 -10.77 3.76 -13.32
N GLY A 19 -11.52 2.69 -13.62
CA GLY A 19 -12.82 2.41 -12.99
C GLY A 19 -12.75 1.66 -11.66
N PHE A 20 -11.61 1.03 -11.36
CA PHE A 20 -11.42 0.19 -10.17
C PHE A 20 -10.56 0.86 -9.10
N ILE A 21 -9.67 1.75 -9.53
CA ILE A 21 -8.71 2.45 -8.67
C ILE A 21 -9.06 3.93 -8.74
N GLN A 22 -9.65 4.45 -7.67
CA GLN A 22 -9.88 5.88 -7.58
C GLN A 22 -8.54 6.61 -7.58
N LYS A 23 -8.45 7.70 -8.35
CA LYS A 23 -7.31 8.62 -8.23
C LYS A 23 -7.22 9.07 -6.78
N GLY A 24 -6.12 8.74 -6.12
CA GLY A 24 -5.98 8.93 -4.68
C GLY A 24 -4.54 8.80 -4.23
N GLU A 25 -4.35 8.98 -2.93
CA GLU A 25 -3.08 8.73 -2.24
C GLU A 25 -3.05 7.30 -1.72
N PHE A 26 -1.88 6.69 -1.82
CA PHE A 26 -1.64 5.31 -1.49
C PHE A 26 -0.55 5.22 -0.44
N ILE A 27 -0.73 4.27 0.48
CA ILE A 27 0.36 3.75 1.30
C ILE A 27 0.84 2.43 0.72
N VAL A 28 2.11 2.14 0.92
CA VAL A 28 2.71 0.86 0.55
C VAL A 28 2.95 0.05 1.82
N VAL A 29 2.50 -1.21 1.81
CA VAL A 29 2.58 -2.14 2.94
C VAL A 29 3.48 -3.34 2.66
N GLY A 30 4.06 -3.43 1.47
CA GLY A 30 4.94 -4.52 1.07
C GLY A 30 5.32 -4.47 -0.41
N GLU A 31 6.20 -5.38 -0.81
CA GLU A 31 6.68 -5.55 -2.18
C GLU A 31 6.55 -7.00 -2.63
N LEU A 32 6.36 -7.20 -3.92
CA LEU A 32 6.19 -8.50 -4.54
C LEU A 32 6.87 -8.52 -5.91
N MET A 33 7.48 -9.64 -6.27
CA MET A 33 7.99 -9.89 -7.62
C MET A 33 7.10 -10.94 -8.32
N VAL A 34 6.54 -10.61 -9.48
CA VAL A 34 5.77 -11.52 -10.34
C VAL A 34 6.34 -11.44 -11.73
N ASP A 35 6.72 -12.58 -12.33
CA ASP A 35 7.22 -12.65 -13.71
C ASP A 35 8.35 -11.64 -14.03
N ASN A 36 9.28 -11.46 -13.09
CA ASN A 36 10.40 -10.49 -13.13
C ASN A 36 9.99 -9.00 -13.12
N GLU A 37 8.74 -8.70 -12.83
CA GLU A 37 8.25 -7.35 -12.61
C GLU A 37 8.03 -7.08 -11.12
N GLU A 38 8.35 -5.87 -10.68
CA GLU A 38 8.19 -5.44 -9.30
C GLU A 38 6.83 -4.76 -9.07
N TYR A 39 6.15 -5.20 -8.02
CA TYR A 39 4.84 -4.69 -7.62
C TYR A 39 4.89 -4.16 -6.19
N PHE A 40 4.13 -3.09 -5.94
CA PHE A 40 3.79 -2.65 -4.60
C PHE A 40 2.46 -3.27 -4.15
N MET A 41 2.45 -3.70 -2.89
CA MET A 41 1.25 -4.03 -2.13
C MET A 41 0.77 -2.74 -1.46
N CYS A 42 -0.40 -2.23 -1.85
CA CYS A 42 -0.82 -0.88 -1.48
C CYS A 42 -2.31 -0.77 -1.11
N HIS A 43 -2.62 0.28 -0.36
CA HIS A 43 -3.98 0.66 0.04
C HIS A 43 -4.22 2.13 -0.26
N THR A 44 -5.42 2.44 -0.75
CA THR A 44 -5.90 3.83 -0.87
C THR A 44 -6.21 4.38 0.52
N ILE A 45 -5.83 5.62 0.80
CA ILE A 45 -6.12 6.26 2.10
C ILE A 45 -7.35 7.17 2.10
N THR A 46 -8.01 7.36 0.96
CA THR A 46 -9.09 8.34 0.78
C THR A 46 -10.24 8.18 1.78
N ASP A 47 -10.57 6.94 2.16
CA ASP A 47 -11.60 6.60 3.15
C ASP A 47 -11.01 5.93 4.42
N GLY A 48 -9.69 6.05 4.62
CA GLY A 48 -8.93 5.27 5.60
C GLY A 48 -8.58 3.85 5.11
N ILE A 49 -7.77 3.13 5.89
CA ILE A 49 -7.41 1.73 5.59
C ILE A 49 -8.60 0.83 5.97
N LYS A 50 -9.08 0.04 5.01
CA LYS A 50 -10.02 -1.06 5.30
C LYS A 50 -9.24 -2.20 5.92
N LEU A 51 -9.68 -2.75 7.05
CA LEU A 51 -9.06 -3.93 7.68
C LEU A 51 -10.08 -5.07 7.69
N ILE A 52 -9.68 -6.27 7.26
CA ILE A 52 -10.56 -7.44 7.20
C ILE A 52 -10.16 -8.41 8.32
N ASP A 53 -11.09 -8.71 9.22
CA ASP A 53 -10.83 -9.59 10.35
C ASP A 53 -10.32 -10.98 9.90
N GLY A 54 -9.33 -11.50 10.63
CA GLY A 54 -8.65 -12.76 10.30
C GLY A 54 -7.69 -12.71 9.10
N VAL A 55 -7.47 -11.55 8.49
CA VAL A 55 -6.61 -11.38 7.30
C VAL A 55 -5.54 -10.30 7.58
N ASN A 56 -4.29 -10.52 7.17
CA ASN A 56 -3.24 -9.53 7.37
C ASN A 56 -3.38 -8.35 6.36
N ILE A 57 -2.73 -7.22 6.64
CA ILE A 57 -2.86 -6.02 5.79
C ILE A 57 -2.32 -6.20 4.36
N GLN A 58 -1.36 -7.10 4.15
CA GLN A 58 -0.82 -7.36 2.82
C GLN A 58 -1.75 -8.23 1.97
N ASP A 59 -2.45 -9.20 2.56
CA ASP A 59 -3.28 -10.19 1.86
C ASP A 59 -4.45 -9.57 1.07
N PHE A 60 -5.04 -8.47 1.57
CA PHE A 60 -6.14 -7.77 0.90
C PHE A 60 -5.71 -6.48 0.19
N SER A 61 -4.40 -6.28 -0.03
CA SER A 61 -3.86 -5.12 -0.73
C SER A 61 -4.05 -5.17 -2.25
N TYR A 62 -4.07 -4.00 -2.89
CA TYR A 62 -3.89 -3.90 -4.32
C TYR A 62 -2.44 -4.18 -4.68
N ARG A 63 -2.23 -4.90 -5.80
CA ARG A 63 -0.89 -5.18 -6.35
C ARG A 63 -0.74 -4.42 -7.64
N LEU A 64 0.07 -3.38 -7.62
CA LEU A 64 0.26 -2.49 -8.77
C LEU A 64 1.74 -2.39 -9.11
N PRO A 65 2.10 -2.33 -10.42
CA PRO A 65 3.47 -2.13 -10.83
C PRO A 65 4.12 -0.93 -10.14
N LYS A 66 5.33 -1.10 -9.61
CA LYS A 66 6.04 -0.03 -8.86
C LYS A 66 6.22 1.23 -9.70
N ASN A 67 6.41 1.08 -11.01
CA ASN A 67 6.62 2.20 -11.95
C ASN A 67 5.41 3.12 -12.11
N TYR A 68 4.23 2.75 -11.61
CA TYR A 68 3.06 3.63 -11.64
C TYR A 68 3.05 4.66 -10.50
N PHE A 69 3.87 4.44 -9.46
CA PHE A 69 3.86 5.25 -8.25
C PHE A 69 4.89 6.36 -8.27
N LYS A 70 4.51 7.47 -7.66
CA LYS A 70 5.37 8.62 -7.41
C LYS A 70 5.20 9.06 -5.96
N LYS A 71 6.31 9.11 -5.21
CA LYS A 71 6.33 9.65 -3.86
C LYS A 71 5.86 11.11 -3.89
N THR A 72 4.98 11.46 -2.96
CA THR A 72 4.48 12.83 -2.81
C THR A 72 5.43 13.71 -1.99
N GLY A 73 6.25 13.10 -1.13
CA GLY A 73 7.07 13.79 -0.13
C GLY A 73 6.33 14.04 1.19
N GLU A 74 5.08 13.62 1.30
CA GLU A 74 4.27 13.67 2.52
C GLU A 74 4.17 12.28 3.15
N SER A 75 4.03 12.23 4.47
CA SER A 75 3.82 11.00 5.23
C SER A 75 2.57 11.08 6.11
N VAL A 76 2.04 9.92 6.49
CA VAL A 76 0.89 9.79 7.39
C VAL A 76 1.19 8.77 8.49
N GLU A 77 0.81 9.08 9.73
CA GLU A 77 0.84 8.13 10.84
C GLU A 77 -0.52 7.43 10.95
N LEU A 78 -0.52 6.11 10.93
CA LEU A 78 -1.74 5.29 11.04
C LEU A 78 -1.60 4.31 12.20
N ASP A 79 -2.66 4.20 13.01
CA ASP A 79 -2.72 3.21 14.09
C ASP A 79 -3.35 1.91 13.56
N ILE A 80 -2.51 0.91 13.29
CA ILE A 80 -2.93 -0.38 12.76
C ILE A 80 -2.89 -1.43 13.89
N PRO A 81 -4.01 -2.09 14.22
CA PRO A 81 -4.03 -3.10 15.27
C PRO A 81 -3.06 -4.26 14.98
N LYS A 82 -2.39 -4.76 16.02
CA LYS A 82 -1.30 -5.74 15.87
C LYS A 82 -1.72 -7.07 15.23
N ASN A 83 -3.00 -7.46 15.36
CA ASN A 83 -3.52 -8.68 14.76
C ASN A 83 -3.53 -8.65 13.21
N TYR A 84 -3.38 -7.49 12.59
CA TYR A 84 -3.26 -7.34 11.14
C TYR A 84 -1.80 -7.29 10.66
N LEU A 85 -0.84 -7.37 11.59
CA LEU A 85 0.59 -7.16 11.34
C LEU A 85 1.39 -8.37 11.85
N THR A 86 2.05 -9.09 10.96
CA THR A 86 3.13 -10.00 11.34
C THR A 86 4.44 -9.22 11.51
N LEU A 87 5.45 -9.84 12.11
CA LEU A 87 6.77 -9.18 12.24
C LEU A 87 7.35 -8.83 10.87
N ASP A 88 7.26 -9.74 9.90
CA ASP A 88 7.75 -9.52 8.54
C ASP A 88 7.06 -8.33 7.87
N ILE A 89 5.75 -8.17 8.09
CA ILE A 89 4.98 -7.02 7.56
C ILE A 89 5.49 -5.72 8.16
N ILE A 90 5.79 -5.70 9.47
CA ILE A 90 6.29 -4.50 10.14
C ILE A 90 7.67 -4.13 9.58
N GLU A 91 8.56 -5.11 9.41
CA GLU A 91 9.89 -4.89 8.84
C GLU A 91 9.82 -4.37 7.40
N ASP A 92 8.92 -4.92 6.57
CA ASP A 92 8.68 -4.42 5.22
C ASP A 92 8.20 -2.97 5.22
N ILE A 93 7.21 -2.65 6.06
CA ILE A 93 6.70 -1.28 6.17
C ILE A 93 7.83 -0.33 6.59
N GLN A 94 8.65 -0.70 7.59
CA GLN A 94 9.76 0.15 8.05
C GLN A 94 10.88 0.31 7.01
N ARG A 95 11.06 -0.64 6.10
CA ARG A 95 12.06 -0.55 5.03
C ARG A 95 11.62 0.38 3.89
N LEU A 96 10.32 0.49 3.67
CA LEU A 96 9.73 1.18 2.51
C LEU A 96 9.47 2.68 2.74
N ASN A 97 9.49 3.11 4.00
CA ASN A 97 9.26 4.47 4.47
C ASN A 97 10.54 4.99 5.14
#